data_AF-A0A1V6GXB0-F1
#
_entry.id   AF-A0A1V6GXB0-F1
#
_cell.length_a   1.000
_cell.length_b   1.000
_cell.length_c   1.000
_cell.angle_alpha   90.00
_cell.angle_beta   90.00
_cell.angle_gamma   90.00
#
_symmetry.space_group_name_H-M   'P 1'
#
loop_
_entity.id
_entity.type
_entity.pdbx_description
1 polymer ?
#
loop_
_entity_poly.entity_id
_entity_poly.type
_entity_poly.pdbx_seq_one_letter_code
_entity_poly.pdbx_strand_id
1 'polypeptide(L)'
;MNDERLRKILKMENTPLRAELEEYIRQYTLYALLPDHLLISDRKVDFQGVALFFSEGEIEGYVDKERVFKIYDSTKKENVYLAMNWAFEKANEEYPFFYSNQSVRKRLISVLEPLVVLMEVEDTRGYSHSQRVARRFLSFSKVLGLPETEENLFLRYGMLHDVGRIGLEQLMLYSPTRLRIFEDTGQDHTVAGSIFISTLEVLNDFLPFVRHHHERYDGKGFPDRLQGEQIPYWVRVLSIVNWYDNALNTVDSEFSTGVMSPTEALRVIREDRGRFFDPKIASEFVQFVLFDNDEV
;
A
#
# COMPACT_ATOMS: atom_id res chain seq x y z
N MET A 1 15.37 8.54 -3.51
CA MET A 1 15.03 9.97 -3.32
C MET A 1 15.10 10.67 -4.67
N ASN A 2 14.09 11.47 -5.05
CA ASN A 2 14.17 12.33 -6.24
C ASN A 2 15.16 13.49 -5.96
N ASP A 3 16.05 13.79 -6.90
CA ASP A 3 17.04 14.86 -6.82
C ASP A 3 16.42 16.24 -6.54
N GLU A 4 15.15 16.44 -6.90
CA GLU A 4 14.42 17.67 -6.56
C GLU A 4 14.30 17.89 -5.05
N ARG A 5 14.06 16.83 -4.26
CA ARG A 5 13.91 16.93 -2.80
C ARG A 5 15.25 17.14 -2.11
N LEU A 6 16.30 16.46 -2.61
CA LEU A 6 17.66 16.68 -2.13
C LEU A 6 18.08 18.14 -2.32
N ARG A 7 17.74 18.77 -3.45
CA ARG A 7 18.00 20.19 -3.71
C ARG A 7 17.23 21.14 -2.79
N LYS A 8 16.08 20.73 -2.23
CA LYS A 8 15.30 21.54 -1.29
C LYS A 8 15.96 21.55 0.11
N ILE A 9 16.45 20.40 0.54
CA ILE A 9 17.05 20.18 1.87
C ILE A 9 18.51 20.64 1.89
N LEU A 10 19.30 20.28 0.87
CA LEU A 10 20.73 20.55 0.79
C LEU A 10 21.00 21.75 -0.14
N LYS A 11 21.21 22.92 0.47
CA LYS A 11 21.56 24.17 -0.22
C LYS A 11 23.02 24.51 0.05
N MET A 12 23.92 23.75 -0.58
CA MET A 12 25.37 23.94 -0.48
C MET A 12 26.03 24.02 -1.85
N GLU A 13 27.13 24.74 -1.94
CA GLU A 13 28.04 24.73 -3.09
C GLU A 13 28.62 23.34 -3.32
N ASN A 14 29.06 23.08 -4.56
CA ASN A 14 29.57 21.77 -4.95
C ASN A 14 30.97 21.53 -4.35
N THR A 15 31.00 21.01 -3.13
CA THR A 15 32.21 20.75 -2.35
C THR A 15 32.34 19.26 -1.99
N PRO A 16 33.53 18.78 -1.58
CA PRO A 16 33.68 17.41 -1.08
C PRO A 16 32.75 17.09 0.10
N LEU A 17 32.56 18.07 1.00
CA LEU A 17 31.63 17.96 2.12
C LEU A 17 30.19 17.78 1.63
N ARG A 18 29.77 18.51 0.60
CA ARG A 18 28.44 18.32 0.00
C ARG A 18 28.26 16.89 -0.50
N ALA A 19 29.24 16.33 -1.23
CA ALA A 19 29.15 14.96 -1.73
C ALA A 19 29.05 13.93 -0.58
N GLU A 20 29.80 14.13 0.50
CA GLU A 20 29.73 13.30 1.70
C GLU A 20 28.37 13.41 2.40
N LEU A 21 27.82 14.64 2.53
CA LEU A 21 26.49 14.86 3.07
C LEU A 21 25.40 14.28 2.17
N GLU A 22 25.52 14.38 0.85
CA GLU A 22 24.58 13.74 -0.08
C GLU A 22 24.55 12.23 0.10
N GLU A 23 25.70 11.59 0.22
CA GLU A 23 25.82 10.15 0.46
C GLU A 23 25.25 9.76 1.84
N TYR A 24 25.61 10.49 2.89
CA TYR A 24 25.09 10.27 4.24
C TYR A 24 23.57 10.44 4.28
N ILE A 25 23.05 11.52 3.70
CA ILE A 25 21.62 11.79 3.57
C ILE A 25 20.95 10.63 2.81
N ARG A 26 21.53 10.15 1.71
CA ARG A 26 21.01 9.02 0.91
C ARG A 26 20.98 7.71 1.70
N GLN A 27 21.99 7.46 2.54
CA GLN A 27 22.02 6.32 3.46
C GLN A 27 20.89 6.41 4.49
N TYR A 28 20.65 7.59 5.07
CA TYR A 28 19.49 7.80 5.95
C TYR A 28 18.17 7.71 5.17
N THR A 29 18.15 8.09 3.89
CA THR A 29 16.96 7.99 3.04
C THR A 29 16.54 6.55 2.72
N LEU A 30 17.47 5.60 2.80
CA LEU A 30 17.17 4.16 2.72
C LEU A 30 16.40 3.66 3.95
N TYR A 31 16.51 4.35 5.10
CA TYR A 31 15.92 3.93 6.37
C TYR A 31 14.81 4.88 6.91
N ALA A 32 14.74 6.14 6.47
CA ALA A 32 13.71 7.13 6.79
C ALA A 32 13.70 8.28 5.75
N LEU A 33 12.53 8.75 5.32
CA LEU A 33 12.45 9.93 4.45
C LEU A 33 12.72 11.21 5.27
N LEU A 34 13.55 12.10 4.74
CA LEU A 34 14.01 13.32 5.41
C LEU A 34 12.86 14.31 5.68
N PRO A 35 12.90 15.10 6.77
CA PRO A 35 11.89 16.12 7.07
C PRO A 35 11.91 17.26 6.04
N ASP A 36 10.73 17.76 5.63
CA ASP A 36 10.63 18.92 4.71
C ASP A 36 10.95 20.26 5.39
N HIS A 37 11.01 20.24 6.73
CA HIS A 37 11.41 21.34 7.60
C HIS A 37 12.88 21.23 8.03
N LEU A 38 13.68 20.41 7.34
CA LEU A 38 15.13 20.34 7.53
C LEU A 38 15.83 21.11 6.42
N LEU A 39 16.64 22.09 6.81
CA LEU A 39 17.56 22.80 5.93
C LEU A 39 19.00 22.47 6.32
N ILE A 40 19.81 22.11 5.32
CA ILE A 40 21.26 21.99 5.46
C ILE A 40 21.88 22.95 4.45
N SER A 41 22.63 23.94 4.92
CA SER A 41 23.18 24.97 4.04
C SER A 41 24.55 25.45 4.50
N ASP A 42 25.34 25.97 3.56
CA ASP A 42 26.61 26.65 3.80
C ASP A 42 26.44 28.17 3.98
N ARG A 43 25.20 28.67 3.90
CA ARG A 43 24.86 30.08 4.05
C ARG A 43 23.58 30.24 4.86
N LYS A 44 23.51 31.32 5.65
CA LYS A 44 22.28 31.66 6.37
C LYS A 44 21.22 32.12 5.39
N VAL A 45 20.14 31.35 5.28
CA VAL A 45 18.94 31.66 4.51
C VAL A 45 17.72 31.55 5.41
N ASP A 46 16.61 32.18 5.00
CA ASP A 46 15.35 32.00 5.73
C ASP A 46 14.91 30.54 5.70
N PHE A 47 14.44 30.07 6.84
CA PHE A 47 14.01 28.69 7.06
C PHE A 47 12.90 28.67 8.10
N GLN A 48 12.12 27.59 8.07
CA GLN A 48 11.12 27.24 9.06
C GLN A 48 11.37 25.78 9.40
N GLY A 49 11.50 25.45 10.69
CA GLY A 49 11.95 24.11 11.07
C GLY A 49 13.30 24.06 11.75
N VAL A 50 14.05 23.00 11.43
CA VAL A 50 15.41 22.76 11.87
C VAL A 50 16.39 23.13 10.76
N ALA A 51 17.48 23.81 11.12
CA ALA A 51 18.55 24.12 10.18
C ALA A 51 19.93 23.74 10.73
N LEU A 52 20.76 23.20 9.85
CA LEU A 52 22.21 23.13 10.02
C LEU A 52 22.86 24.11 9.07
N PHE A 53 23.65 25.02 9.64
CA PHE A 53 24.52 25.90 8.87
C PHE A 53 25.98 25.48 9.05
N PHE A 54 26.64 25.20 7.92
CA PHE A 54 28.05 24.87 7.84
C PHE A 54 28.83 26.11 7.45
N SER A 55 29.85 26.47 8.23
CA SER A 55 30.81 27.52 7.88
C SER A 55 32.23 27.00 8.07
N GLU A 56 33.23 27.79 7.65
CA GLU A 56 34.64 27.44 7.84
C GLU A 56 34.94 27.17 9.31
N GLY A 57 35.18 25.90 9.63
CA GLY A 57 35.51 25.44 10.98
C GLY A 57 34.36 25.35 11.97
N GLU A 58 33.09 25.55 11.58
CA GLU A 58 31.96 25.57 12.52
C GLU A 58 30.68 24.95 11.95
N ILE A 59 29.86 24.35 12.83
CA ILE A 59 28.50 23.87 12.52
C ILE A 59 27.53 24.47 13.53
N GLU A 60 26.48 25.14 13.05
CA GLU A 60 25.44 25.71 13.90
C GLU A 60 24.10 25.00 13.68
N GLY A 61 23.44 24.60 14.76
CA GLY A 61 22.10 23.99 14.75
C GLY A 61 21.03 24.95 15.25
N TYR A 62 19.92 25.04 14.53
CA TYR A 62 18.80 25.93 14.85
C TYR A 62 17.43 25.23 14.84
N VAL A 63 16.47 25.78 15.60
CA VAL A 63 15.03 25.46 15.56
C VAL A 63 14.26 26.78 15.51
N ASP A 64 13.38 26.97 14.51
CA ASP A 64 12.55 28.17 14.33
C ASP A 64 13.26 29.50 14.62
N LYS A 65 14.49 29.64 14.07
CA LYS A 65 15.40 30.81 14.16
C LYS A 65 16.17 30.95 15.47
N GLU A 66 15.93 30.12 16.47
CA GLU A 66 16.75 30.05 17.68
C GLU A 66 17.91 29.10 17.50
N ARG A 67 19.13 29.54 17.85
CA ARG A 67 20.32 28.69 17.79
C ARG A 67 20.35 27.78 19.00
N VAL A 68 20.32 26.48 18.78
CA VAL A 68 20.36 25.44 19.82
C VAL A 68 21.79 25.06 20.19
N PHE A 69 22.66 24.91 19.18
CA PHE A 69 24.06 24.58 19.44
C PHE A 69 25.03 25.23 18.45
N LYS A 70 26.31 25.16 18.83
CA LYS A 70 27.46 25.38 17.96
C LYS A 70 28.53 24.32 18.21
N ILE A 71 28.99 23.65 17.17
CA ILE A 71 30.11 22.70 17.19
C ILE A 71 31.30 23.36 16.49
N TYR A 72 32.47 23.29 17.12
CA TYR A 72 33.73 23.76 16.56
C TYR A 72 34.45 22.62 15.85
N ASP A 73 35.20 22.95 14.80
CA ASP A 73 35.91 22.03 13.92
C ASP A 73 34.97 21.17 13.06
N SER A 74 34.40 21.80 12.03
CA SER A 74 33.55 21.15 11.01
C SER A 74 34.30 20.20 10.08
N THR A 75 35.64 20.10 10.20
CA THR A 75 36.46 19.19 9.37
C THR A 75 36.48 17.75 9.89
N LYS A 76 36.13 17.56 11.17
CA LYS A 76 36.04 16.23 11.78
C LYS A 76 34.72 15.56 11.45
N LYS A 77 34.79 14.34 10.89
CA LYS A 77 33.60 13.56 10.50
C LYS A 77 32.67 13.28 11.67
N GLU A 78 33.22 13.06 12.85
CA GLU A 78 32.45 12.79 14.07
C GLU A 78 31.53 13.97 14.41
N ASN A 79 32.02 15.20 14.24
CA ASN A 79 31.26 16.42 14.47
C ASN A 79 30.14 16.61 13.45
N VAL A 80 30.42 16.28 12.19
CA VAL A 80 29.41 16.29 11.11
C VAL A 80 28.30 15.27 11.41
N TYR A 81 28.66 14.04 11.77
CA TYR A 81 27.69 13.00 12.11
C TYR A 81 26.87 13.34 13.36
N LEU A 82 27.50 13.92 14.38
CA LEU A 82 26.79 14.37 15.57
C LEU A 82 25.76 15.46 15.23
N ALA A 83 26.16 16.46 14.44
CA ALA A 83 25.28 17.53 13.99
C ALA A 83 24.11 17.01 13.16
N MET A 84 24.38 16.09 12.23
CA MET A 84 23.37 15.49 11.36
C MET A 84 22.38 14.62 12.15
N ASN A 85 22.87 13.77 13.06
CA ASN A 85 22.02 12.96 13.93
C ASN A 85 21.11 13.83 14.79
N TRP A 86 21.67 14.89 15.40
CA TRP A 86 20.86 15.86 16.13
C TRP A 86 19.82 16.52 15.23
N ALA A 87 20.19 16.95 14.01
CA ALA A 87 19.24 17.64 13.16
C ALA A 87 18.09 16.74 12.73
N PHE A 88 18.37 15.45 12.50
CA PHE A 88 17.33 14.46 12.25
C PHE A 88 16.47 14.20 13.48
N GLU A 89 17.07 13.96 14.64
CA GLU A 89 16.36 13.75 15.89
C GLU A 89 15.49 14.96 16.24
N LYS A 90 16.05 16.17 16.17
CA LYS A 90 15.36 17.41 16.52
C LYS A 90 14.27 17.78 15.53
N ALA A 91 14.49 17.56 14.24
CA ALA A 91 13.45 17.75 13.25
C ALA A 91 12.30 16.74 13.43
N ASN A 92 12.59 15.55 13.97
CA ASN A 92 11.58 14.57 14.35
C ASN A 92 10.95 14.85 15.73
N GLU A 93 11.62 15.54 16.66
CA GLU A 93 11.11 15.82 18.01
C GLU A 93 10.24 17.08 18.04
N GLU A 94 10.71 18.18 17.44
CA GLU A 94 10.03 19.48 17.40
C GLU A 94 8.89 19.53 16.37
N TYR A 95 8.98 18.67 15.34
CA TYR A 95 7.91 18.47 14.35
C TYR A 95 7.48 16.99 14.30
N PRO A 96 6.93 16.46 15.40
CA PRO A 96 6.76 15.01 15.66
C PRO A 96 5.72 14.29 14.81
N PHE A 97 5.09 15.00 13.85
CA PHE A 97 3.99 14.50 13.04
C PHE A 97 4.33 14.34 11.56
N PHE A 98 5.53 13.88 11.20
CA PHE A 98 5.79 13.53 9.79
C PHE A 98 6.55 12.22 9.62
N TYR A 99 5.85 11.11 9.82
CA TYR A 99 6.04 9.98 8.93
C TYR A 99 5.68 10.46 7.51
N SER A 100 6.49 10.15 6.49
CA SER A 100 5.96 10.28 5.12
C SER A 100 4.68 9.43 5.02
N ASN A 101 3.67 9.88 4.27
CA ASN A 101 2.47 9.08 4.02
C ASN A 101 2.83 7.65 3.58
N GLN A 102 3.93 7.49 2.84
CA GLN A 102 4.46 6.19 2.40
C GLN A 102 5.02 5.33 3.56
N SER A 103 5.63 5.93 4.58
CA SER A 103 6.13 5.24 5.77
C SER A 103 4.99 4.80 6.70
N VAL A 104 4.00 5.68 6.95
CA VAL A 104 2.77 5.31 7.68
C VAL A 104 2.08 4.17 6.95
N ARG A 105 1.86 4.36 5.64
CA ARG A 105 1.25 3.37 4.76
C ARG A 105 1.96 2.03 4.83
N LYS A 106 3.29 2.01 4.73
CA LYS A 106 4.06 0.75 4.80
C LYS A 106 3.88 0.05 6.15
N ARG A 107 3.89 0.80 7.26
CA ARG A 107 3.72 0.23 8.61
C ARG A 107 2.29 -0.27 8.84
N LEU A 108 1.28 0.49 8.44
CA LEU A 108 -0.12 0.07 8.51
C LEU A 108 -0.33 -1.22 7.72
N ILE A 109 0.12 -1.25 6.45
CA ILE A 109 0.01 -2.43 5.61
C ILE A 109 0.74 -3.63 6.23
N SER A 110 1.95 -3.45 6.78
CA SER A 110 2.66 -4.55 7.44
C SER A 110 1.99 -5.11 8.70
N VAL A 111 1.03 -4.39 9.28
CA VAL A 111 0.21 -4.88 10.40
C VAL A 111 -1.09 -5.49 9.87
N LEU A 112 -1.72 -4.88 8.86
CA LEU A 112 -2.97 -5.37 8.28
C LEU A 112 -2.79 -6.68 7.51
N GLU A 113 -1.71 -6.82 6.74
CA GLU A 113 -1.45 -8.02 5.94
C GLU A 113 -1.42 -9.30 6.81
N PRO A 114 -0.65 -9.39 7.91
CA PRO A 114 -0.71 -10.57 8.79
C PRO A 114 -2.08 -10.79 9.42
N LEU A 115 -2.84 -9.75 9.75
CA LEU A 115 -4.17 -9.89 10.34
C LEU A 115 -5.17 -10.48 9.35
N VAL A 116 -5.10 -10.08 8.07
CA VAL A 116 -5.89 -10.69 7.00
C VAL A 116 -5.53 -12.17 6.87
N VAL A 117 -4.24 -12.50 6.79
CA VAL A 117 -3.77 -13.89 6.69
C VAL A 117 -4.26 -14.73 7.89
N LEU A 118 -4.23 -14.18 9.10
CA LEU A 118 -4.63 -14.90 10.32
C LEU A 118 -6.12 -15.24 10.38
N MET A 119 -6.95 -14.52 9.62
CA MET A 119 -8.40 -14.76 9.52
C MET A 119 -8.73 -15.81 8.44
N GLU A 120 -7.81 -16.10 7.53
CA GLU A 120 -8.05 -16.98 6.40
C GLU A 120 -7.49 -18.38 6.66
N VAL A 121 -8.15 -19.38 6.09
CA VAL A 121 -7.65 -20.76 6.11
C VAL A 121 -6.62 -20.92 4.99
N GLU A 122 -5.45 -21.44 5.33
CA GLU A 122 -4.38 -21.72 4.37
C GLU A 122 -4.69 -22.97 3.53
N ASP A 123 -4.20 -22.99 2.29
CA ASP A 123 -4.18 -24.20 1.46
C ASP A 123 -3.09 -25.20 1.89
N THR A 124 -2.96 -26.29 1.15
CA THR A 124 -1.94 -27.33 1.39
C THR A 124 -0.50 -26.85 1.23
N ARG A 125 -0.28 -25.68 0.62
CA ARG A 125 1.02 -25.04 0.43
C ARG A 125 1.29 -23.97 1.50
N GLY A 126 0.36 -23.73 2.42
CA GLY A 126 0.48 -22.72 3.48
C GLY A 126 0.18 -21.31 3.00
N TYR A 127 -0.52 -21.13 1.87
CA TYR A 127 -0.95 -19.82 1.41
C TYR A 127 -2.40 -19.55 1.76
N SER A 128 -2.64 -18.37 2.30
CA SER A 128 -3.97 -17.81 2.48
C SER A 128 -4.58 -17.37 1.14
N HIS A 129 -5.89 -17.15 1.12
CA HIS A 129 -6.63 -16.73 -0.07
C HIS A 129 -6.13 -15.38 -0.60
N SER A 130 -6.01 -14.37 0.27
CA SER A 130 -5.50 -13.05 -0.06
C SER A 130 -4.08 -13.10 -0.65
N GLN A 131 -3.22 -14.01 -0.17
CA GLN A 131 -1.88 -14.19 -0.75
C GLN A 131 -1.93 -14.77 -2.17
N ARG A 132 -2.76 -15.78 -2.42
CA ARG A 132 -2.93 -16.35 -3.77
C ARG A 132 -3.53 -15.33 -4.73
N VAL A 133 -4.58 -14.62 -4.30
CA VAL A 133 -5.22 -13.55 -5.07
C VAL A 133 -4.22 -12.45 -5.39
N ALA A 134 -3.46 -11.95 -4.41
CA ALA A 134 -2.46 -10.90 -4.60
C ALA A 134 -1.42 -11.25 -5.67
N ARG A 135 -0.86 -12.47 -5.61
CA ARG A 135 0.14 -12.94 -6.56
C ARG A 135 -0.43 -13.07 -7.96
N ARG A 136 -1.57 -13.75 -8.11
CA ARG A 136 -2.20 -13.95 -9.41
C ARG A 136 -2.70 -12.64 -10.01
N PHE A 137 -3.20 -11.72 -9.17
CA PHE A 137 -3.61 -10.38 -9.59
C PHE A 137 -2.44 -9.58 -10.14
N LEU A 138 -1.29 -9.60 -9.45
CA LEU A 138 -0.08 -8.96 -9.95
C LEU A 138 0.39 -9.58 -11.27
N SER A 139 0.50 -10.91 -11.35
CA SER A 139 0.94 -11.61 -12.56
C SER A 139 0.04 -11.30 -13.76
N PHE A 140 -1.27 -11.36 -13.56
CA PHE A 140 -2.22 -11.03 -14.62
C PHE A 140 -2.15 -9.55 -15.00
N SER A 141 -2.02 -8.65 -14.03
CA SER A 141 -1.90 -7.21 -14.30
C SER A 141 -0.65 -6.88 -15.13
N LYS A 142 0.47 -7.59 -14.94
CA LYS A 142 1.67 -7.46 -15.79
C LYS A 142 1.38 -7.83 -17.24
N VAL A 143 0.65 -8.91 -17.48
CA VAL A 143 0.22 -9.32 -18.84
C VAL A 143 -0.64 -8.25 -19.49
N LEU A 144 -1.44 -7.52 -18.70
CA LEU A 144 -2.27 -6.41 -19.15
C LEU A 144 -1.52 -5.07 -19.28
N GLY A 145 -0.20 -5.05 -19.06
CA GLY A 145 0.64 -3.86 -19.25
C GLY A 145 0.83 -2.98 -18.02
N LEU A 146 0.69 -3.53 -16.80
CA LEU A 146 1.02 -2.81 -15.57
C LEU A 146 2.50 -2.34 -15.55
N PRO A 147 2.79 -1.06 -15.25
CA PRO A 147 4.17 -0.60 -15.10
C PRO A 147 4.90 -1.26 -13.92
N GLU A 148 6.17 -1.61 -14.09
CA GLU A 148 7.02 -2.23 -13.05
C GLU A 148 7.06 -1.39 -11.75
N THR A 149 6.95 -0.08 -11.87
CA THR A 149 6.95 0.87 -10.74
C THR A 149 5.73 0.72 -9.82
N GLU A 150 4.66 0.07 -10.29
CA GLU A 150 3.39 -0.10 -9.56
C GLU A 150 3.20 -1.52 -8.99
N GLU A 151 4.12 -2.46 -9.24
CA GLU A 151 3.94 -3.87 -8.86
C GLU A 151 3.67 -4.06 -7.36
N ASN A 152 4.46 -3.39 -6.52
CA ASN A 152 4.29 -3.45 -5.07
C ASN A 152 2.91 -2.95 -4.61
N LEU A 153 2.35 -1.99 -5.34
CA LEU A 153 1.06 -1.41 -5.03
C LEU A 153 -0.07 -2.40 -5.37
N PHE A 154 0.00 -3.02 -6.54
CA PHE A 154 -0.98 -4.01 -6.99
C PHE A 154 -0.97 -5.28 -6.15
N LEU A 155 0.22 -5.73 -5.73
CA LEU A 155 0.34 -6.83 -4.78
C LEU A 155 -0.44 -6.51 -3.49
N ARG A 156 -0.31 -5.29 -2.97
CA ARG A 156 -0.99 -4.86 -1.75
C ARG A 156 -2.50 -4.73 -1.94
N TYR A 157 -2.96 -4.21 -3.08
CA TYR A 157 -4.40 -4.15 -3.38
C TYR A 157 -5.05 -5.53 -3.33
N GLY A 158 -4.42 -6.54 -3.95
CA GLY A 158 -4.90 -7.90 -3.84
C GLY A 158 -4.80 -8.47 -2.43
N MET A 159 -3.74 -8.13 -1.67
CA MET A 159 -3.53 -8.64 -0.32
C MET A 159 -4.54 -8.10 0.71
N LEU A 160 -5.08 -6.91 0.49
CA LEU A 160 -5.98 -6.23 1.43
C LEU A 160 -7.43 -6.11 0.95
N HIS A 161 -7.81 -6.75 -0.17
CA HIS A 161 -9.17 -6.64 -0.71
C HIS A 161 -10.24 -7.07 0.31
N ASP A 162 -9.94 -8.11 1.10
CA ASP A 162 -10.80 -8.69 2.14
C ASP A 162 -10.51 -8.17 3.55
N VAL A 163 -9.81 -7.02 3.70
CA VAL A 163 -9.51 -6.42 5.02
C VAL A 163 -10.75 -6.18 5.88
N GLY A 164 -11.92 -6.02 5.27
CA GLY A 164 -13.20 -5.87 5.96
C GLY A 164 -13.69 -7.11 6.69
N ARG A 165 -13.10 -8.29 6.45
CA ARG A 165 -13.39 -9.51 7.21
C ARG A 165 -12.81 -9.47 8.62
N ILE A 166 -11.80 -8.62 8.88
CA ILE A 166 -11.18 -8.48 10.21
C ILE A 166 -12.27 -8.09 11.22
N GLY A 167 -12.59 -9.03 12.12
CA GLY A 167 -13.59 -8.84 13.17
C GLY A 167 -15.04 -8.87 12.70
N LEU A 168 -15.34 -9.01 11.40
CA LEU A 168 -16.72 -9.06 10.91
C LEU A 168 -17.47 -10.27 11.45
N GLU A 169 -16.83 -11.45 11.49
CA GLU A 169 -17.43 -12.67 12.04
C GLU A 169 -17.83 -12.49 13.51
N GLN A 170 -17.00 -11.80 14.30
CA GLN A 170 -17.33 -11.43 15.69
C GLN A 170 -18.48 -10.42 15.77
N LEU A 171 -18.57 -9.51 14.79
CA LEU A 171 -19.68 -8.57 14.63
C LEU A 171 -20.96 -9.21 14.05
N MET A 172 -20.91 -10.46 13.59
CA MET A 172 -22.06 -11.28 13.23
C MET A 172 -22.52 -12.24 14.32
N LEU A 173 -21.68 -12.50 15.35
CA LEU A 173 -22.12 -13.25 16.53
C LEU A 173 -23.33 -12.56 17.19
N TYR A 174 -24.45 -13.27 17.25
CA TYR A 174 -25.72 -12.74 17.71
C TYR A 174 -25.63 -12.12 19.12
N SER A 175 -26.05 -10.87 19.24
CA SER A 175 -26.35 -10.22 20.52
C SER A 175 -27.69 -9.50 20.42
N PRO A 176 -28.66 -9.78 21.30
CA PRO A 176 -29.99 -9.16 21.28
C PRO A 176 -29.97 -7.64 21.57
N THR A 177 -28.81 -7.07 21.87
CA THR A 177 -28.64 -5.64 22.19
C THR A 177 -27.88 -4.85 21.12
N ARG A 178 -27.53 -5.45 19.97
CA ARG A 178 -26.80 -4.73 18.91
C ARG A 178 -27.70 -3.78 18.12
N LEU A 179 -27.14 -2.61 17.80
CA LEU A 179 -27.79 -1.53 17.02
C LEU A 179 -27.69 -1.72 15.50
N ARG A 180 -26.80 -2.59 15.01
CA ARG A 180 -26.65 -2.94 13.59
C ARG A 180 -26.73 -4.45 13.39
N ILE A 181 -27.52 -4.86 12.42
CA ILE A 181 -27.65 -6.24 11.96
C ILE A 181 -26.82 -6.33 10.67
N PHE A 182 -25.75 -7.11 10.73
CA PHE A 182 -25.06 -7.61 9.54
C PHE A 182 -25.76 -8.92 9.14
N GLU A 183 -26.06 -9.10 7.87
CA GLU A 183 -26.95 -10.15 7.36
C GLU A 183 -26.26 -11.06 6.32
N ASP A 184 -25.26 -10.54 5.61
CA ASP A 184 -24.56 -11.24 4.52
C ASP A 184 -23.06 -10.99 4.65
N THR A 185 -22.30 -12.02 5.08
CA THR A 185 -20.84 -11.93 5.27
C THR A 185 -20.10 -11.45 4.02
N GLY A 186 -20.59 -11.79 2.82
CA GLY A 186 -20.02 -11.39 1.54
C GLY A 186 -20.24 -9.90 1.30
N GLN A 187 -21.48 -9.43 1.35
CA GLN A 187 -21.73 -7.99 1.15
C GLN A 187 -21.13 -7.15 2.28
N ASP A 188 -21.26 -7.59 3.52
CA ASP A 188 -20.94 -6.78 4.70
C ASP A 188 -19.44 -6.53 4.86
N HIS A 189 -18.56 -7.44 4.42
CA HIS A 189 -17.12 -7.20 4.50
C HIS A 189 -16.67 -6.10 3.52
N THR A 190 -17.27 -6.00 2.34
CA THR A 190 -16.93 -4.90 1.41
C THR A 190 -17.30 -3.54 2.01
N VAL A 191 -18.45 -3.47 2.68
CA VAL A 191 -18.92 -2.25 3.35
C VAL A 191 -18.06 -1.94 4.57
N ALA A 192 -17.87 -2.90 5.47
CA ALA A 192 -17.06 -2.74 6.68
C ALA A 192 -15.60 -2.37 6.35
N GLY A 193 -15.01 -3.05 5.36
CA GLY A 193 -13.67 -2.77 4.86
C GLY A 193 -13.56 -1.37 4.27
N SER A 194 -14.56 -0.93 3.49
CA SER A 194 -14.55 0.44 2.94
C SER A 194 -14.65 1.51 4.04
N ILE A 195 -15.48 1.28 5.07
CA ILE A 195 -15.57 2.18 6.22
C ILE A 195 -14.23 2.20 6.95
N PHE A 196 -13.63 1.04 7.24
CA PHE A 196 -12.35 0.94 7.92
C PHE A 196 -11.25 1.67 7.15
N ILE A 197 -11.08 1.37 5.86
CA ILE A 197 -10.05 2.02 5.03
C ILE A 197 -10.28 3.53 4.90
N SER A 198 -11.54 3.99 4.86
CA SER A 198 -11.82 5.44 4.79
C SER A 198 -11.37 6.22 6.03
N THR A 199 -11.17 5.55 7.17
CA THR A 199 -10.59 6.17 8.37
C THR A 199 -9.05 6.28 8.30
N LEU A 200 -8.42 5.59 7.34
CA LEU A 200 -6.98 5.56 7.11
C LEU A 200 -6.64 6.31 5.82
N GLU A 201 -6.59 7.65 5.88
CA GLU A 201 -6.42 8.51 4.69
C GLU A 201 -5.29 8.09 3.75
N VAL A 202 -4.18 7.58 4.31
CA VAL A 202 -3.00 7.11 3.57
C VAL A 202 -3.24 5.82 2.76
N LEU A 203 -4.41 5.20 2.88
CA LEU A 203 -4.87 3.98 2.19
C LEU A 203 -6.14 4.23 1.34
N ASN A 204 -6.58 5.48 1.14
CA ASN A 204 -7.82 5.77 0.42
C ASN A 204 -7.87 5.20 -1.02
N ASP A 205 -6.73 5.01 -1.66
CA ASP A 205 -6.59 4.38 -2.97
C ASP A 205 -6.94 2.87 -2.98
N PHE A 206 -7.00 2.21 -1.82
CA PHE A 206 -7.51 0.83 -1.69
C PHE A 206 -9.04 0.76 -1.73
N LEU A 207 -9.74 1.87 -1.47
CA LEU A 207 -11.20 1.88 -1.33
C LEU A 207 -11.93 1.19 -2.49
N PRO A 208 -11.60 1.42 -3.77
CA PRO A 208 -12.31 0.76 -4.86
C PRO A 208 -12.07 -0.75 -4.88
N PHE A 209 -10.86 -1.20 -4.55
CA PHE A 209 -10.50 -2.63 -4.51
C PHE A 209 -11.16 -3.34 -3.34
N VAL A 210 -11.35 -2.68 -2.20
CA VAL A 210 -12.04 -3.26 -1.04
C VAL A 210 -13.55 -3.22 -1.21
N ARG A 211 -14.10 -2.11 -1.72
CA ARG A 211 -15.54 -1.90 -1.78
C ARG A 211 -16.19 -2.62 -2.95
N HIS A 212 -15.54 -2.67 -4.11
CA HIS A 212 -16.21 -3.02 -5.36
C HIS A 212 -15.72 -4.34 -5.98
N HIS A 213 -14.86 -5.11 -5.31
CA HIS A 213 -14.33 -6.34 -5.91
C HIS A 213 -15.37 -7.46 -6.08
N HIS A 214 -16.54 -7.36 -5.44
CA HIS A 214 -17.70 -8.23 -5.68
C HIS A 214 -18.76 -7.61 -6.61
N GLU A 215 -18.47 -6.47 -7.24
CA GLU A 215 -19.33 -5.95 -8.29
C GLU A 215 -19.28 -6.85 -9.53
N ARG A 216 -20.42 -6.99 -10.19
CA ARG A 216 -20.56 -7.81 -11.40
C ARG A 216 -20.78 -6.91 -12.60
N TYR A 217 -20.25 -7.30 -13.75
CA TYR A 217 -20.35 -6.50 -14.98
C TYR A 217 -21.81 -6.20 -15.39
N ASP A 218 -22.76 -7.06 -15.04
CA ASP A 218 -24.20 -6.91 -15.26
C ASP A 218 -24.93 -6.05 -14.21
N GLY A 219 -24.24 -5.49 -13.22
CA GLY A 219 -24.83 -4.68 -12.16
C GLY A 219 -25.60 -5.48 -11.10
N LYS A 220 -25.47 -6.81 -11.09
CA LYS A 220 -26.12 -7.67 -10.07
C LYS A 220 -25.20 -8.00 -8.89
N GLY A 221 -24.01 -7.43 -8.86
CA GLY A 221 -23.07 -7.56 -7.75
C GLY A 221 -23.45 -6.66 -6.59
N PHE A 222 -22.52 -6.50 -5.67
CA PHE A 222 -22.69 -5.71 -4.46
C PHE A 222 -21.38 -4.97 -4.13
N PRO A 223 -21.41 -3.92 -3.27
CA PRO A 223 -22.57 -3.38 -2.55
C PRO A 223 -23.36 -2.30 -3.30
N ASP A 224 -22.79 -1.70 -4.34
CA ASP A 224 -23.34 -0.50 -5.00
C ASP A 224 -24.04 -0.80 -6.33
N ARG A 225 -23.93 -2.04 -6.84
CA ARG A 225 -24.55 -2.50 -8.10
C ARG A 225 -24.05 -1.73 -9.31
N LEU A 226 -22.75 -1.44 -9.33
CA LEU A 226 -22.08 -0.79 -10.45
C LEU A 226 -22.14 -1.68 -11.68
N GLN A 227 -22.41 -1.10 -12.85
CA GLN A 227 -22.57 -1.83 -14.10
C GLN A 227 -21.47 -1.50 -15.11
N GLY A 228 -20.92 -2.54 -15.74
CA GLY A 228 -19.98 -2.42 -16.84
C GLY A 228 -18.73 -1.62 -16.46
N GLU A 229 -18.47 -0.56 -17.21
CA GLU A 229 -17.28 0.30 -17.02
C GLU A 229 -17.41 1.28 -15.85
N GLN A 230 -18.56 1.33 -15.15
CA GLN A 230 -18.65 2.03 -13.87
C GLN A 230 -17.77 1.37 -12.80
N ILE A 231 -17.49 0.07 -12.94
CA ILE A 231 -16.52 -0.63 -12.11
C ILE A 231 -15.11 -0.25 -12.60
N PRO A 232 -14.22 0.27 -11.74
CA PRO A 232 -12.87 0.62 -12.14
C PRO A 232 -12.15 -0.55 -12.81
N TYR A 233 -11.35 -0.28 -13.84
CA TYR A 233 -10.74 -1.31 -14.68
C TYR A 233 -9.96 -2.35 -13.85
N TRP A 234 -9.04 -1.90 -12.99
CA TRP A 234 -8.24 -2.79 -12.16
C TRP A 234 -9.03 -3.51 -11.07
N VAL A 235 -10.20 -2.98 -10.68
CA VAL A 235 -11.13 -3.70 -9.81
C VAL A 235 -11.78 -4.85 -10.57
N ARG A 236 -12.21 -4.66 -11.83
CA ARG A 236 -12.72 -5.76 -12.67
C ARG A 236 -11.68 -6.87 -12.86
N VAL A 237 -10.40 -6.50 -12.99
CA VAL A 237 -9.26 -7.43 -13.05
C VAL A 237 -9.09 -8.19 -11.73
N LEU A 238 -9.17 -7.51 -10.59
CA LEU A 238 -9.12 -8.15 -9.28
C LEU A 238 -10.32 -9.09 -9.06
N SER A 239 -11.53 -8.68 -9.43
CA SER A 239 -12.77 -9.45 -9.25
C SER A 239 -12.71 -10.82 -9.92
N ILE A 240 -12.23 -10.91 -11.16
CA ILE A 240 -12.09 -12.20 -11.85
C ILE A 240 -11.03 -13.10 -11.21
N VAL A 241 -9.92 -12.52 -10.73
CA VAL A 241 -8.86 -13.25 -10.03
C VAL A 241 -9.37 -13.79 -8.69
N ASN A 242 -10.08 -12.96 -7.93
CA ASN A 242 -10.70 -13.32 -6.67
C ASN A 242 -11.71 -14.45 -6.85
N TRP A 243 -12.64 -14.27 -7.79
CA TRP A 243 -13.65 -15.28 -8.12
C TRP A 243 -13.01 -16.62 -8.53
N TYR A 244 -11.96 -16.57 -9.37
CA TYR A 244 -11.25 -17.77 -9.78
C TYR A 244 -10.57 -18.48 -8.60
N ASP A 245 -9.91 -17.74 -7.70
CA ASP A 245 -9.29 -18.35 -6.52
C ASP A 245 -10.34 -19.01 -5.60
N ASN A 246 -11.47 -18.33 -5.36
CA ASN A 246 -12.57 -18.89 -4.57
C ASN A 246 -13.17 -20.13 -5.24
N ALA A 247 -13.38 -20.10 -6.56
CA ALA A 247 -13.88 -21.26 -7.30
C ALA A 247 -13.01 -22.50 -7.13
N LEU A 248 -11.69 -22.35 -6.98
CA LEU A 248 -10.76 -23.48 -6.85
C LEU A 248 -10.51 -23.95 -5.41
N ASN A 249 -10.65 -23.05 -4.43
CA ASN A 249 -10.14 -23.31 -3.08
C ASN A 249 -11.18 -23.19 -1.97
N THR A 250 -12.31 -22.52 -2.24
CA THR A 250 -13.27 -22.13 -1.20
C THR A 250 -14.60 -22.85 -1.43
N VAL A 251 -15.19 -23.35 -0.34
CA VAL A 251 -16.58 -23.80 -0.30
C VAL A 251 -17.33 -22.85 0.63
N ASP A 252 -18.04 -21.89 0.04
CA ASP A 252 -18.87 -20.91 0.75
C ASP A 252 -20.29 -20.86 0.17
N SER A 253 -21.05 -19.81 0.50
CA SER A 253 -22.41 -19.63 -0.03
C SER A 253 -22.44 -19.43 -1.55
N GLU A 254 -21.40 -18.87 -2.17
CA GLU A 254 -21.31 -18.70 -3.63
C GLU A 254 -20.90 -20.02 -4.32
N PHE A 255 -20.11 -20.86 -3.64
CA PHE A 255 -19.60 -22.14 -4.14
C PHE A 255 -20.10 -23.35 -3.34
N SER A 256 -21.36 -23.33 -2.91
CA SER A 256 -21.94 -24.34 -2.01
C SER A 256 -21.98 -25.76 -2.59
N THR A 257 -21.73 -25.90 -3.90
CA THR A 257 -21.63 -27.18 -4.62
C THR A 257 -20.24 -27.81 -4.57
N GLY A 258 -19.26 -27.15 -3.94
CA GLY A 258 -17.87 -27.59 -3.86
C GLY A 258 -16.92 -26.82 -4.79
N VAL A 259 -15.62 -27.08 -4.63
CA VAL A 259 -14.57 -26.48 -5.47
C VAL A 259 -14.62 -27.02 -6.90
N MET A 260 -14.32 -26.14 -7.86
CA MET A 260 -14.22 -26.43 -9.28
C MET A 260 -12.80 -26.83 -9.66
N SER A 261 -12.65 -27.64 -10.71
CA SER A 261 -11.36 -27.77 -11.40
C SER A 261 -11.02 -26.48 -12.18
N PRO A 262 -9.72 -26.23 -12.47
CA PRO A 262 -9.31 -25.13 -13.34
C PRO A 262 -10.09 -25.06 -14.66
N THR A 263 -10.31 -26.21 -15.30
CA THR A 263 -11.05 -26.31 -16.56
C THR A 263 -12.51 -25.88 -16.41
N GLU A 264 -13.18 -26.27 -15.31
CA GLU A 264 -14.56 -25.88 -15.04
C GLU A 264 -14.68 -24.38 -14.75
N ALA A 265 -13.78 -23.84 -13.92
CA ALA A 265 -13.75 -22.42 -13.60
C ALA A 265 -13.52 -21.55 -14.86
N LEU A 266 -12.59 -21.96 -15.74
CA LEU A 266 -12.34 -21.28 -17.02
C LEU A 266 -13.55 -21.38 -17.97
N ARG A 267 -14.29 -22.49 -17.95
CA ARG A 267 -15.52 -22.64 -18.72
C ARG A 267 -16.58 -21.64 -18.26
N VAL A 268 -16.80 -21.53 -16.94
CA VAL A 268 -17.74 -20.56 -16.36
C VAL A 268 -17.35 -19.13 -16.73
N ILE A 269 -16.07 -18.76 -16.55
CA ILE A 269 -15.56 -17.42 -16.92
C ILE A 269 -15.84 -17.09 -18.39
N ARG A 270 -15.66 -18.07 -19.29
CA ARG A 270 -15.91 -17.90 -20.73
C ARG A 270 -17.39 -17.74 -21.07
N GLU A 271 -18.26 -18.49 -20.39
CA GLU A 271 -19.71 -18.49 -20.61
C GLU A 271 -20.37 -17.22 -20.03
N ASP A 272 -19.87 -16.70 -18.92
CA ASP A 272 -20.43 -15.53 -18.22
C ASP A 272 -19.79 -14.18 -18.61
N ARG A 273 -19.12 -14.13 -19.76
CA ARG A 273 -18.59 -12.89 -20.36
C ARG A 273 -19.71 -11.89 -20.67
N GLY A 274 -19.51 -10.64 -20.25
CA GLY A 274 -20.52 -9.58 -20.38
C GLY A 274 -21.67 -9.69 -19.38
N ARG A 275 -21.68 -10.71 -18.52
CA ARG A 275 -22.63 -10.88 -17.42
C ARG A 275 -21.94 -10.73 -16.07
N PHE A 276 -21.21 -11.76 -15.64
CA PHE A 276 -20.43 -11.67 -14.40
C PHE A 276 -19.17 -10.85 -14.66
N PHE A 277 -18.44 -11.20 -15.71
CA PHE A 277 -17.11 -10.68 -15.99
C PHE A 277 -17.12 -9.71 -17.16
N ASP A 278 -16.19 -8.75 -17.14
CA ASP A 278 -15.89 -7.95 -18.31
C ASP A 278 -15.46 -8.86 -19.47
N PRO A 279 -16.07 -8.71 -20.67
CA PRO A 279 -15.84 -9.64 -21.78
C PRO A 279 -14.40 -9.63 -22.31
N LYS A 280 -13.70 -8.49 -22.24
CA LYS A 280 -12.30 -8.35 -22.69
C LYS A 280 -11.37 -8.97 -21.65
N ILE A 281 -11.49 -8.55 -20.40
CA ILE A 281 -10.67 -9.05 -19.28
C ILE A 281 -10.85 -10.56 -19.13
N ALA A 282 -12.06 -11.08 -19.22
CA ALA A 282 -12.31 -12.52 -19.14
C ALA A 282 -11.66 -13.31 -20.28
N SER A 283 -11.64 -12.75 -21.50
CA SER A 283 -10.98 -13.40 -22.62
C SER A 283 -9.46 -13.43 -22.44
N GLU A 284 -8.88 -12.33 -21.94
CA GLU A 284 -7.45 -12.23 -21.61
C GLU A 284 -7.06 -13.13 -20.42
N PHE A 285 -7.89 -13.21 -19.38
CA PHE A 285 -7.65 -14.06 -18.21
C PHE A 285 -7.66 -15.54 -18.58
N VAL A 286 -8.58 -15.96 -19.44
CA VAL A 286 -8.61 -17.35 -19.94
C VAL A 286 -7.34 -17.68 -20.71
N GLN A 287 -6.81 -16.77 -21.54
CA GLN A 287 -5.53 -17.00 -22.21
C GLN A 287 -4.38 -17.03 -21.20
N PHE A 288 -4.36 -16.08 -20.26
CA PHE A 288 -3.36 -16.02 -19.19
C PHE A 288 -3.25 -17.35 -18.45
N VAL A 289 -4.35 -17.89 -17.92
CA VAL A 289 -4.32 -19.17 -17.17
C VAL A 289 -3.94 -20.37 -18.05
N LEU A 290 -4.25 -20.36 -19.35
CA LEU A 290 -3.88 -21.45 -20.26
C LEU A 290 -2.40 -21.45 -20.66
N PHE A 291 -1.74 -20.30 -20.64
CA PHE A 291 -0.32 -20.15 -21.00
C PHE A 291 0.61 -20.05 -19.78
N ASP A 292 0.07 -19.69 -18.62
CA ASP A 292 0.77 -19.73 -17.34
C ASP A 292 0.90 -21.20 -16.91
N ASN A 293 2.00 -21.84 -17.33
CA ASN A 293 2.32 -23.23 -16.97
C ASN A 293 2.87 -23.37 -15.55
N ASP A 294 2.99 -22.27 -14.81
CA ASP A 294 3.54 -22.27 -13.46
C ASP A 294 2.39 -22.26 -12.43
N GLU A 295 2.26 -23.42 -11.75
CA GLU A 295 1.47 -23.67 -10.54
C GLU A 295 0.01 -24.15 -10.70
N VAL A 296 -0.15 -25.40 -11.16
CA VAL A 296 -1.11 -26.36 -10.54
C VAL A 296 -0.48 -26.94 -9.29
#